data_AF-A0A2C9KIP1-F1
#
_entry.id   AF-A0A2C9KIP1-F1
#
_cell.length_a   1.000
_cell.length_b   1.000
_cell.length_c   1.000
_cell.angle_alpha   90.00
_cell.angle_beta   90.00
_cell.angle_gamma   90.00
#
_symmetry.space_group_name_H-M   'P 1'
#
loop_
_entity.id
_entity.type
_entity.pdbx_description
1 polymer ?
#
loop_
_entity_poly.entity_id
_entity_poly.type
_entity_poly.pdbx_seq_one_letter_code
_entity_poly.pdbx_strand_id
1 'polypeptide(L)'
;MERVGKNQLRVRKWFGVRKEIAAIRTVCSHIQNMIKGVTKGFRYKMRSVYAHFPINVTLQDGGRTVEIRNFLGEKIVRRVPLPEGVTATLSTSQKDELIIEGNDIQLVSQAAARIQQSTSVKEKDIRKFLDGIYVSEKTTIVQE
;
A
#
# COMPACT_ATOMS: atom_id res chain seq x y z
N MET A 1 10.53 14.36 23.32
CA MET A 1 9.15 13.87 23.58
C MET A 1 9.13 13.33 24.99
N GLU A 2 8.03 13.48 25.71
CA GLU A 2 7.91 12.97 27.08
C GLU A 2 6.56 12.29 27.28
N ARG A 3 6.54 11.19 28.03
CA ARG A 3 5.31 10.55 28.48
C ARG A 3 4.79 11.34 29.69
N VAL A 4 3.64 11.98 29.54
CA VAL A 4 3.05 12.85 30.58
C VAL A 4 2.05 12.08 31.44
N GLY A 5 1.47 11.01 30.91
CA GLY A 5 0.54 10.13 31.62
C GLY A 5 0.50 8.73 31.01
N LYS A 6 -0.35 7.85 31.56
CA LYS A 6 -0.44 6.44 31.10
C LYS A 6 -0.71 6.33 29.60
N ASN A 7 -1.63 7.14 29.05
CA ASN A 7 -2.05 7.11 27.64
C ASN A 7 -1.77 8.44 26.89
N GLN A 8 -0.82 9.24 27.36
CA GLN A 8 -0.53 10.56 26.78
C GLN A 8 0.96 10.74 26.49
N LEU A 9 1.27 11.03 25.24
CA LEU A 9 2.60 11.39 24.76
C LEU A 9 2.61 12.86 24.33
N ARG A 10 3.53 13.65 24.89
CA ARG A 10 3.70 15.06 24.54
C ARG A 10 4.92 15.25 23.64
N VAL A 11 4.69 15.90 22.50
CA VAL A 11 5.74 16.36 21.58
C VAL A 11 5.78 17.87 21.66
N ARG A 12 6.94 18.44 22.02
CA ARG A 12 7.17 19.89 22.10
C ARG A 12 8.43 20.28 21.35
N LYS A 13 8.41 21.47 20.76
CA LYS A 13 9.58 22.15 20.19
C LYS A 13 9.57 23.57 20.73
N TRP A 14 10.66 23.98 21.35
CA TRP A 14 10.84 25.35 21.84
C TRP A 14 11.34 26.24 20.71
N PHE A 15 10.87 27.49 20.69
CA PHE A 15 11.30 28.52 19.72
C PHE A 15 11.23 28.05 18.26
N GLY A 16 10.17 27.32 17.89
CA GLY A 16 10.04 26.73 16.55
C GLY A 16 9.70 27.76 15.48
N VAL A 17 10.43 27.73 14.36
CA VAL A 17 10.04 28.47 13.14
C VAL A 17 8.96 27.71 12.35
N ARG A 18 8.29 28.37 11.39
CA ARG A 18 7.11 27.82 10.67
C ARG A 18 7.29 26.39 10.15
N LYS A 19 8.45 26.06 9.55
CA LYS A 19 8.76 24.71 9.04
C LYS A 19 8.92 23.68 10.16
N GLU A 20 9.48 24.08 11.30
CA GLU A 20 9.70 23.20 12.44
C GLU A 20 8.40 22.92 13.20
N ILE A 21 7.51 23.91 13.32
CA ILE A 21 6.19 23.71 13.93
C ILE A 21 5.37 22.69 13.13
N ALA A 22 5.46 22.73 11.79
CA ALA A 22 4.79 21.75 10.93
C ALA A 22 5.29 20.31 11.19
N ALA A 23 6.58 20.13 11.47
CA ALA A 23 7.16 18.83 11.76
C ALA A 23 6.57 18.17 13.02
N ILE A 24 6.14 18.95 14.02
CA ILE A 24 5.51 18.43 15.24
C ILE A 24 4.28 17.58 14.89
N ARG A 25 3.40 18.12 14.02
CA ARG A 25 2.17 17.42 13.62
C ARG A 25 2.48 16.17 12.80
N THR A 26 3.45 16.25 11.89
CA THR A 26 3.93 15.10 11.10
C THR A 26 4.37 13.96 12.00
N VAL A 27 5.17 14.27 13.01
CA VAL A 27 5.69 13.29 13.97
C VAL A 27 4.55 12.66 14.80
N CYS A 28 3.60 13.47 15.27
CA CYS A 28 2.41 12.94 15.94
C CYS A 28 1.62 11.98 15.06
N SER A 29 1.43 12.30 13.77
CA SER A 29 0.75 11.42 12.80
C SER A 29 1.50 10.11 12.57
N HIS A 30 2.84 10.14 12.46
CA HIS A 30 3.64 8.92 12.35
C HIS A 30 3.45 8.02 13.57
N ILE A 31 3.46 8.58 14.77
CA ILE A 31 3.26 7.81 16.01
C ILE A 31 1.86 7.19 16.06
N GLN A 32 0.82 7.94 15.70
CA GLN A 32 -0.54 7.39 15.61
C GLN A 32 -0.64 6.24 14.62
N ASN A 33 0.02 6.35 13.45
CA ASN A 33 0.08 5.28 12.48
C ASN A 33 0.85 4.06 12.99
N MET A 34 1.97 4.26 13.69
CA MET A 34 2.71 3.15 14.31
C MET A 34 1.87 2.41 15.35
N ILE A 35 1.15 3.15 16.22
CA ILE A 35 0.24 2.56 17.22
C ILE A 35 -0.89 1.78 16.53
N LYS A 36 -1.51 2.35 15.50
CA LYS A 36 -2.57 1.69 14.72
C LYS A 36 -2.04 0.43 14.03
N GLY A 37 -0.82 0.49 13.48
CA GLY A 37 -0.15 -0.62 12.82
C GLY A 37 0.05 -1.83 13.72
N VAL A 38 0.55 -1.63 14.94
CA VAL A 38 0.78 -2.74 15.88
C VAL A 38 -0.49 -3.26 16.56
N THR A 39 -1.55 -2.44 16.66
CA THR A 39 -2.80 -2.83 17.31
C THR A 39 -3.81 -3.47 16.35
N LYS A 40 -3.95 -2.91 15.14
CA LYS A 40 -4.98 -3.33 14.16
C LYS A 40 -4.41 -3.81 12.82
N GLY A 41 -3.15 -3.49 12.50
CA GLY A 41 -2.55 -3.72 11.18
C GLY A 41 -3.16 -2.87 10.06
N PHE A 42 -2.47 -2.77 8.93
CA PHE A 42 -2.96 -2.10 7.73
C PHE A 42 -3.25 -3.11 6.61
N ARG A 43 -4.38 -2.91 5.93
CA ARG A 43 -4.81 -3.72 4.80
C ARG A 43 -5.17 -2.81 3.63
N TYR A 44 -4.51 -2.98 2.50
CA TYR A 44 -4.82 -2.29 1.26
C TYR A 44 -5.39 -3.31 0.29
N LYS A 45 -6.60 -3.04 -0.22
CA LYS A 45 -7.18 -3.83 -1.30
C LYS A 45 -6.87 -3.15 -2.61
N MET A 46 -6.42 -3.93 -3.57
CA MET A 46 -6.18 -3.49 -4.93
C MET A 46 -7.04 -4.31 -5.89
N ARG A 47 -7.60 -3.66 -6.90
CA ARG A 47 -8.33 -4.34 -7.98
C ARG A 47 -7.58 -4.23 -9.28
N SER A 48 -7.51 -5.35 -9.98
CA SER A 48 -7.07 -5.40 -11.36
C SER A 48 -8.24 -5.05 -12.28
N VAL A 49 -8.04 -4.03 -13.12
CA VAL A 49 -9.00 -3.52 -14.09
C VAL A 49 -8.43 -3.79 -15.47
N TYR A 50 -9.24 -4.36 -16.35
CA TYR A 50 -8.88 -4.65 -17.73
C TYR A 50 -10.10 -4.55 -18.63
N ALA A 51 -9.88 -4.13 -19.87
CA ALA A 51 -10.92 -4.12 -20.90
C ALA A 51 -10.99 -5.46 -21.66
N HIS A 52 -9.86 -5.93 -22.22
CA HIS A 52 -9.85 -7.09 -23.12
C HIS A 52 -8.82 -8.15 -22.72
N PHE A 53 -7.62 -7.74 -22.28
CA PHE A 53 -6.58 -8.69 -21.87
C PHE A 53 -6.68 -8.93 -20.36
N PRO A 54 -7.12 -10.12 -19.89
CA PRO A 54 -7.22 -10.40 -18.47
C PRO A 54 -5.83 -10.40 -17.82
N ILE A 55 -5.68 -9.63 -16.74
CA ILE A 55 -4.42 -9.51 -16.00
C ILE A 55 -4.30 -10.68 -15.02
N ASN A 56 -3.27 -11.52 -15.19
CA ASN A 56 -3.03 -12.64 -14.30
C ASN A 56 -2.03 -12.23 -13.22
N VAL A 57 -2.48 -12.22 -11.96
CA VAL A 57 -1.63 -11.94 -10.80
C VAL A 57 -1.32 -13.24 -10.08
N THR A 58 -0.03 -13.54 -9.90
CA THR A 58 0.43 -14.73 -9.17
C THR A 58 1.43 -14.32 -8.10
N LEU A 59 1.43 -15.05 -6.98
CA LEU A 59 2.30 -14.79 -5.84
C LEU A 59 3.42 -15.83 -5.81
N GLN A 60 4.66 -15.38 -5.65
CA GLN A 60 5.84 -16.22 -5.43
C GLN A 60 6.46 -15.95 -4.06
N ASP A 61 7.38 -16.82 -3.65
CA ASP A 61 8.14 -16.72 -2.41
C ASP A 61 7.25 -16.59 -1.16
N GLY A 62 6.14 -17.33 -1.12
CA GLY A 62 5.19 -17.29 -0.01
C GLY A 62 4.44 -15.96 0.11
N GLY A 63 4.26 -15.22 -0.98
CA GLY A 63 3.55 -13.94 -1.00
C GLY A 63 4.44 -12.72 -0.82
N ARG A 64 5.76 -12.85 -1.05
CA ARG A 64 6.75 -11.76 -0.98
C ARG A 64 7.08 -11.16 -2.35
N THR A 65 6.81 -11.88 -3.44
CA THR A 65 7.01 -11.38 -4.81
C THR A 65 5.69 -11.47 -5.58
N VAL A 66 5.24 -10.36 -6.16
CA VAL A 66 4.05 -10.31 -7.01
C VAL A 66 4.46 -10.39 -8.47
N GLU A 67 4.01 -11.42 -9.18
CA GLU A 67 4.18 -11.54 -10.63
C GLU A 67 2.88 -11.14 -11.34
N ILE A 68 2.99 -10.23 -12.30
CA ILE A 68 1.89 -9.74 -13.13
C ILE A 68 2.17 -10.16 -14.56
N ARG A 69 1.22 -10.88 -15.16
CA ARG A 69 1.31 -11.42 -16.52
C ARG A 69 0.15 -10.90 -17.37
N ASN A 70 0.36 -10.88 -18.69
CA ASN A 70 -0.64 -10.54 -19.70
C ASN A 70 -1.21 -9.12 -19.57
N PHE A 71 -0.46 -8.19 -18.95
CA PHE A 71 -0.83 -6.78 -18.94
C PHE A 71 -0.78 -6.21 -20.36
N LEU A 72 -1.89 -5.67 -20.87
CA LEU A 72 -2.05 -5.22 -22.27
C LEU A 72 -1.68 -6.26 -23.34
N GLY A 73 -1.67 -7.56 -23.00
CA GLY A 73 -1.22 -8.62 -23.91
C GLY A 73 0.29 -8.71 -24.10
N GLU A 74 1.08 -8.04 -23.25
CA GLU A 74 2.53 -8.13 -23.27
C GLU A 74 3.02 -9.54 -22.88
N LYS A 75 4.08 -10.02 -23.55
CA LYS A 75 4.78 -11.27 -23.18
C LYS A 75 5.67 -11.11 -21.94
N ILE A 76 5.96 -9.87 -21.53
CA ILE A 76 6.85 -9.56 -20.42
C ILE A 76 6.12 -9.83 -19.10
N VAL A 77 6.76 -10.60 -18.22
CA VAL A 77 6.27 -10.81 -16.85
C VAL A 77 6.86 -9.71 -15.96
N ARG A 78 5.99 -8.92 -15.32
CA ARG A 78 6.41 -7.87 -14.41
C ARG A 78 6.49 -8.44 -13.00
N ARG A 79 7.68 -8.41 -12.40
CA ARG A 79 7.94 -8.92 -11.04
C ARG A 79 8.13 -7.75 -10.08
N VAL A 80 7.34 -7.70 -9.03
CA VAL A 80 7.42 -6.64 -8.01
C VAL A 80 7.73 -7.28 -6.66
N PRO A 81 8.97 -7.12 -6.15
CA PRO A 81 9.31 -7.59 -4.80
C PRO A 81 8.68 -6.67 -3.75
N LEU A 82 8.04 -7.28 -2.76
CA LEU A 82 7.47 -6.59 -1.61
C LEU A 82 8.55 -6.31 -0.56
N PRO A 83 8.45 -5.18 0.16
CA PRO A 83 9.32 -4.90 1.29
C PRO A 83 9.11 -5.90 2.43
N GLU A 84 10.09 -6.01 3.32
CA GLU A 84 10.03 -6.94 4.44
C GLU A 84 8.88 -6.61 5.40
N GLY A 85 8.21 -7.64 5.92
CA GLY A 85 7.06 -7.47 6.82
C GLY A 85 5.75 -7.07 6.13
N VAL A 86 5.72 -7.06 4.79
CA VAL A 86 4.51 -6.93 3.98
C VAL A 86 4.24 -8.23 3.24
N THR A 87 3.01 -8.70 3.31
CA THR A 87 2.55 -9.92 2.64
C THR A 87 1.42 -9.58 1.69
N ALA A 88 1.44 -10.17 0.49
CA ALA A 88 0.33 -10.09 -0.44
C ALA A 88 -0.43 -11.42 -0.51
N THR A 89 -1.75 -11.33 -0.58
CA THR A 89 -2.66 -12.48 -0.71
C THR A 89 -3.70 -12.19 -1.79
N LEU A 90 -4.11 -13.21 -2.53
CA LEU A 90 -5.23 -13.09 -3.47
C LEU A 90 -6.54 -13.26 -2.69
N SER A 91 -7.49 -12.36 -2.92
CA SER A 91 -8.79 -12.41 -2.25
C SER A 91 -9.57 -13.64 -2.71
N THR A 92 -10.13 -14.39 -1.77
CA THR A 92 -11.02 -15.53 -2.08
C THR A 92 -12.46 -15.08 -2.29
N SER A 93 -12.85 -13.95 -1.70
CA SER A 93 -14.21 -13.42 -1.75
C SER A 93 -14.49 -12.63 -3.02
N GLN A 94 -13.47 -11.99 -3.58
CA GLN A 94 -13.61 -11.16 -4.77
C GLN A 94 -12.58 -11.56 -5.83
N LYS A 95 -13.08 -11.86 -7.03
CA LYS A 95 -12.22 -12.10 -8.18
C LYS A 95 -11.39 -10.85 -8.49
N ASP A 96 -10.16 -11.06 -8.99
CA ASP A 96 -9.31 -10.00 -9.55
C ASP A 96 -8.89 -8.95 -8.48
N GLU A 97 -8.92 -9.33 -7.20
CA GLU A 97 -8.53 -8.51 -6.05
C GLU A 97 -7.27 -9.05 -5.36
N LEU A 98 -6.31 -8.15 -5.15
CA LEU A 98 -5.06 -8.37 -4.44
C LEU A 98 -5.11 -7.63 -3.10
N ILE A 99 -4.85 -8.34 -2.01
CA ILE A 99 -4.81 -7.79 -0.66
C ILE A 99 -3.35 -7.67 -0.24
N ILE A 100 -2.96 -6.49 0.25
CA ILE A 100 -1.62 -6.22 0.78
C ILE A 100 -1.77 -5.90 2.26
N GLU A 101 -1.06 -6.66 3.08
CA GLU A 101 -1.15 -6.59 4.53
C GLU A 101 0.22 -6.33 5.14
N GLY A 102 0.24 -5.59 6.25
CA GLY A 102 1.46 -5.34 7.01
C GLY A 102 1.22 -4.37 8.17
N ASN A 103 2.23 -4.24 9.02
CA ASN A 103 2.15 -3.40 10.21
C ASN A 103 2.52 -1.93 9.95
N ASP A 104 3.40 -1.67 8.98
CA ASP A 104 3.81 -0.30 8.63
C ASP A 104 3.06 0.20 7.39
N ILE A 105 2.31 1.28 7.56
CA ILE A 105 1.59 1.94 6.47
C ILE A 105 2.51 2.42 5.34
N GLN A 106 3.75 2.83 5.66
CA GLN A 106 4.69 3.31 4.66
C GLN A 106 5.11 2.18 3.72
N LEU A 107 5.43 1.02 4.29
CA LEU A 107 5.82 -0.16 3.51
C LEU A 107 4.65 -0.72 2.72
N VAL A 108 3.47 -0.85 3.34
CA VAL A 108 2.24 -1.33 2.68
C VAL A 108 1.85 -0.41 1.51
N SER A 109 1.84 0.91 1.74
CA SER A 109 1.49 1.86 0.69
C SER A 109 2.53 1.95 -0.43
N GLN A 110 3.82 1.84 -0.09
CA GLN A 110 4.89 1.80 -1.08
C GLN A 110 4.80 0.53 -1.95
N ALA A 111 4.51 -0.62 -1.34
CA ALA A 111 4.29 -1.86 -2.05
C ALA A 111 3.14 -1.74 -3.06
N ALA A 112 1.99 -1.23 -2.61
CA ALA A 112 0.83 -0.99 -3.46
C ALA A 112 1.15 -0.02 -4.61
N ALA A 113 1.87 1.08 -4.32
CA ALA A 113 2.29 2.05 -5.32
C ALA A 113 3.23 1.44 -6.37
N ARG A 114 4.18 0.59 -5.97
CA ARG A 114 5.08 -0.10 -6.91
C ARG A 114 4.30 -1.03 -7.84
N ILE A 115 3.32 -1.76 -7.33
CA ILE A 115 2.44 -2.63 -8.14
C ILE A 115 1.64 -1.79 -9.15
N GLN A 116 1.03 -0.69 -8.71
CA GLN A 116 0.28 0.20 -9.58
C GLN A 116 1.17 0.84 -10.65
N GLN A 117 2.33 1.38 -10.28
CA GLN A 117 3.28 1.96 -11.24
C GLN A 117 3.82 0.93 -12.22
N SER A 118 4.01 -0.32 -11.76
CA SER A 118 4.40 -1.43 -12.62
C SER A 118 3.31 -1.81 -13.62
N THR A 119 2.07 -1.33 -13.50
CA THR A 119 0.98 -1.57 -14.47
C THR A 119 0.50 -0.27 -15.10
N SER A 120 1.39 0.72 -15.21
CA SER A 120 1.09 1.96 -15.92
C SER A 120 1.21 1.78 -17.44
N VAL A 121 0.16 2.19 -18.15
CA VAL A 121 0.11 2.24 -19.61
C VAL A 121 1.05 3.34 -20.13
N LYS A 122 1.90 3.00 -21.11
CA LYS A 122 2.81 3.94 -21.79
C LYS A 122 2.45 4.04 -23.27
N GLU A 123 2.77 5.18 -23.88
CA GLU A 123 2.64 5.42 -25.33
C GLU A 123 1.22 5.19 -25.91
N LYS A 124 0.19 5.28 -25.06
CA LYS A 124 -1.24 5.20 -25.42
C LYS A 124 -2.03 6.23 -24.62
N ASP A 125 -3.28 6.52 -25.03
CA ASP A 125 -4.16 7.42 -24.28
C ASP A 125 -4.67 6.74 -22.99
N ILE A 126 -4.15 7.20 -21.85
CA ILE A 126 -4.49 6.72 -20.50
C ILE A 126 -5.97 6.94 -20.12
N ARG A 127 -6.71 7.77 -20.84
CA ARG A 127 -8.14 8.00 -20.61
C ARG A 127 -9.01 6.95 -21.28
N LYS A 128 -8.47 6.24 -22.28
CA LYS A 128 -9.14 5.17 -23.01
C LYS A 128 -8.65 3.79 -22.55
N PHE A 129 -7.35 3.66 -22.33
CA PHE A 129 -6.73 2.45 -21.80
C PHE A 129 -6.56 2.58 -20.29
N LEU A 130 -7.61 2.21 -19.56
CA LEU A 130 -7.67 2.24 -18.09
C LEU A 130 -7.20 0.92 -17.45
N ASP A 131 -6.54 0.06 -18.22
CA ASP A 131 -6.04 -1.23 -17.74
C ASP A 131 -4.93 -0.99 -16.72
N GLY A 132 -4.99 -1.68 -15.58
CA GLY A 132 -4.02 -1.51 -14.49
C GLY A 132 -4.48 -2.13 -13.19
N ILE A 133 -3.61 -2.11 -12.18
CA ILE A 133 -3.94 -2.54 -10.82
C ILE A 133 -3.98 -1.30 -9.91
N TYR A 134 -5.15 -1.02 -9.34
CA TYR A 134 -5.41 0.20 -8.58
C TYR A 134 -5.78 -0.11 -7.14
N VAL A 135 -5.40 0.77 -6.21
CA VAL A 135 -5.88 0.69 -4.81
C VAL A 135 -7.36 1.04 -4.78
N SER A 136 -8.20 0.08 -4.40
CA SER A 136 -9.65 0.26 -4.29
C SER A 136 -10.06 0.70 -2.88
N GLU A 137 -9.43 0.14 -1.85
CA GLU A 137 -9.83 0.36 -0.46
C GLU A 137 -8.60 0.38 0.47
N LYS A 138 -8.66 1.23 1.50
CA LYS A 138 -7.64 1.31 2.57
C LYS A 138 -8.32 1.05 3.91
N THR A 139 -8.03 -0.09 4.51
CA THR A 139 -8.66 -0.55 5.75
C THR A 139 -7.63 -1.08 6.76
N THR A 140 -8.12 -1.58 7.89
CA THR A 140 -7.33 -2.31 8.89
C THR A 140 -7.54 -3.81 8.76
N ILE A 141 -6.60 -4.60 9.28
CA ILE A 141 -6.71 -6.06 9.27
C ILE A 141 -7.80 -6.49 10.25
N VAL A 142 -7.71 -6.00 11.49
CA VAL A 142 -8.74 -6.14 12.51
C VAL A 142 -9.80 -5.07 12.27
N GLN A 143 -11.02 -5.50 12.00
CA GLN A 143 -12.21 -4.65 11.95
C GLN A 143 -12.79 -4.60 13.37
N GLU A 144 -13.26 -3.41 13.76
CA GLU A 144 -13.82 -3.13 15.09
C GLU A 144 -15.32 -3.45 15.12
#